data_AF-A0A7V4QRU2-F1
#
_entry.id   AF-A0A7V4QRU2-F1
#
_cell.length_a   1.000
_cell.length_b   1.000
_cell.length_c   1.000
_cell.angle_alpha   90.00
_cell.angle_beta   90.00
_cell.angle_gamma   90.00
#
_symmetry.space_group_name_H-M   'P 1'
#
loop_
_entity.id
_entity.type
_entity.pdbx_description
1 polymer ?
#
loop_
_entity_poly.entity_id
_entity_poly.type
_entity_poly.pdbx_seq_one_letter_code
_entity_poly.pdbx_strand_id
1 'polypeptide(L)' 'MLKVLSKTEIKKIILEILYSMKISIKDIILFGSRARGDYKKNSDWDILIIVKNKISIY' A
#
# COMPACT_ATOMS: atom_id res chain seq x y z
N MET A 1 -12.03 12.07 15.85
CA MET A 1 -10.86 11.16 15.87
C MET A 1 -10.69 10.62 14.46
N LEU A 2 -9.53 10.81 13.82
CA LEU A 2 -9.29 10.25 12.48
C LEU A 2 -9.29 8.71 12.56
N LYS A 3 -10.03 8.05 11.66
CA LYS A 3 -10.05 6.59 11.56
C LYS A 3 -8.73 6.12 10.96
N VAL A 4 -7.95 5.34 11.71
CA VAL A 4 -6.76 4.65 11.17
C VAL A 4 -7.24 3.43 10.40
N LEU A 5 -6.86 3.34 9.12
CA LEU A 5 -7.19 2.19 8.27
C LEU A 5 -6.38 0.95 8.69
N SER A 6 -7.02 -0.21 8.60
CA SER A 6 -6.40 -1.51 8.77
C SER A 6 -5.59 -1.93 7.53
N LYS A 7 -4.67 -2.90 7.70
CA LYS A 7 -3.89 -3.49 6.58
C LYS A 7 -4.78 -3.96 5.43
N THR A 8 -5.93 -4.55 5.75
CA THR A 8 -6.89 -5.07 4.76
C THR A 8 -7.58 -3.94 3.99
N GLU A 9 -8.01 -2.88 4.67
CA GLU A 9 -8.60 -1.70 4.02
C GLU A 9 -7.60 -1.03 3.08
N ILE A 10 -6.34 -0.87 3.51
CA ILE A 10 -5.29 -0.28 2.68
C ILE A 10 -5.00 -1.14 1.45
N LYS A 11 -4.88 -2.47 1.63
CA LYS A 11 -4.69 -3.40 0.51
C LYS A 11 -5.83 -3.28 -0.50
N LYS A 12 -7.08 -3.22 -0.04
CA LYS A 12 -8.25 -3.08 -0.90
C LYS A 12 -8.20 -1.79 -1.73
N ILE A 13 -7.92 -0.65 -1.08
CA ILE A 13 -7.82 0.65 -1.76
C ILE A 13 -6.72 0.64 -2.83
N ILE A 14 -5.55 0.09 -2.51
CA ILE A 14 -4.44 -0.03 -3.47
C ILE A 14 -4.87 -0.86 -4.70
N LEU A 15 -5.53 -2.00 -4.48
CA LEU A 15 -5.98 -2.87 -5.57
C LEU A 15 -7.02 -2.16 -6.45
N GLU A 16 -7.97 -1.43 -5.86
CA GLU A 16 -9.00 -0.69 -6.59
C GLU A 16 -8.41 0.43 -7.46
N ILE A 17 -7.45 1.19 -6.92
CA ILE A 17 -6.77 2.26 -7.65
C ILE A 17 -5.94 1.70 -8.81
N LEU A 18 -5.12 0.68 -8.56
CA LEU A 18 -4.27 0.11 -9.61
C LEU A 18 -5.11 -0.56 -10.71
N TYR A 19 -6.25 -1.15 -10.36
CA TYR A 19 -7.21 -1.67 -11.32
C TYR A 19 -7.80 -0.57 -12.20
N SER A 20 -8.26 0.55 -11.63
CA SER A 20 -8.84 1.66 -12.40
C SER A 20 -7.82 2.30 -13.35
N MET A 21 -6.54 2.28 -12.97
CA MET A 21 -5.42 2.75 -13.79
C MET A 21 -4.93 1.72 -14.82
N LYS A 22 -5.54 0.52 -14.88
CA LYS A 22 -5.10 -0.60 -15.74
C LYS A 22 -3.64 -1.00 -15.52
N ILE A 23 -3.14 -0.86 -14.30
CA ILE A 23 -1.78 -1.22 -13.92
C ILE A 23 -1.77 -2.68 -13.45
N SER A 24 -0.99 -3.54 -14.11
CA SER A 24 -0.82 -4.92 -13.65
C SER A 24 0.14 -4.99 -12.48
N ILE A 25 -0.34 -5.55 -11.36
CA ILE A 25 0.42 -5.70 -10.12
C ILE A 25 1.24 -6.99 -10.18
N LYS A 26 2.46 -6.91 -9.69
CA LYS A 26 3.30 -8.08 -9.40
C LYS A 26 3.22 -8.43 -7.92
N ASP A 27 3.57 -7.48 -7.03
CA ASP A 27 3.62 -7.68 -5.58
C ASP A 27 3.20 -6.43 -4.81
N ILE A 28 2.65 -6.62 -3.60
CA ILE A 28 2.40 -5.56 -2.61
C ILE A 28 3.08 -5.98 -1.31
N ILE A 29 4.06 -5.21 -0.87
CA ILE A 29 4.92 -5.56 0.26
C ILE A 29 4.76 -4.50 1.34
N LEU A 30 4.39 -4.95 2.54
CA LEU A 30 4.43 -4.11 3.74
C LEU A 30 5.85 -4.12 4.29
N PHE A 31 6.44 -2.95 4.48
CA PHE A 31 7.73 -2.81 5.14
C PHE A 31 7.66 -1.79 6.27
N GLY A 32 8.81 -1.41 6.83
CA GLY A 32 8.87 -0.40 7.89
C GLY A 32 8.34 -0.90 9.24
N SER A 33 7.97 0.05 10.10
CA SER A 33 7.73 -0.24 11.53
C SER A 33 6.56 -1.19 11.77
N ARG A 34 5.50 -1.08 10.97
CA ARG A 34 4.34 -1.98 11.05
C ARG A 34 4.64 -3.40 10.60
N ALA A 35 5.63 -3.59 9.73
CA ALA A 35 6.11 -4.93 9.36
C ALA A 35 6.96 -5.56 10.48
N ARG A 36 7.79 -4.76 11.16
CA ARG A 36 8.66 -5.22 12.25
C ARG A 36 7.95 -5.38 13.59
N GLY A 37 6.82 -4.71 13.78
CA GLY A 37 6.05 -4.72 15.02
C GLY A 37 6.46 -3.65 16.05
N ASP A 38 7.38 -2.74 15.70
CA ASP A 38 7.86 -1.64 16.54
C ASP A 38 7.11 -0.31 16.28
N TYR A 39 5.89 -0.38 15.72
CA TYR A 39 5.09 0.78 15.35
C TYR A 39 4.36 1.41 16.55
N LYS A 40 4.17 2.72 16.51
CA LYS A 40 3.32 3.48 17.45
C LYS A 40 1.91 3.60 16.87
N LYS A 41 0.92 3.93 17.71
CA LYS A 41 -0.49 4.12 17.29
C LYS A 41 -0.65 5.00 16.05
N ASN A 42 0.23 5.99 15.90
CA ASN A 42 0.18 7.02 14.86
C ASN A 42 1.20 6.78 13.75
N SER A 43 1.93 5.66 13.77
CA SER A 43 2.91 5.34 12.73
C SER A 43 2.25 5.13 11.39
N ASP A 44 2.90 5.62 10.34
CA ASP A 44 2.47 5.47 8.96
C ASP A 44 2.51 4.00 8.49
N TRP A 45 2.02 3.78 7.27
CA TRP A 45 2.08 2.49 6.58
C TRP A 45 3.06 2.59 5.41
N ASP A 46 4.22 1.96 5.54
CA ASP A 46 5.22 1.91 4.47
C ASP A 46 4.93 0.73 3.52
N ILE A 47 4.58 1.03 2.27
CA ILE A 47 4.15 0.02 1.29
C ILE A 47 4.94 0.16 0.00
N LEU A 48 5.55 -0.94 -0.45
CA LEU A 48 6.21 -1.06 -1.74
C LEU A 48 5.28 -1.80 -2.69
N ILE A 49 5.04 -1.22 -3.87
CA ILE A 49 4.20 -1.80 -4.91
C ILE A 49 5.10 -2.10 -6.11
N ILE A 50 5.15 -3.36 -6.52
CA ILE A 50 5.88 -3.80 -7.71
C ILE A 50 4.84 -4.04 -8.81
N VAL A 51 5.05 -3.42 -9.97
CA VAL A 51 4.14 -3.49 -11.12
C VAL A 51 4.84 -4.10 -12.32
N LYS A 52 4.07 -4.71 -13.23
CA LYS A 52 4.60 -5.32 -14.45
C LYS A 52 4.73 -4.32 -15.60
N ASN A 53 3.85 -3.33 -15.62
CA ASN A 53 3.80 -2.31 -16.65
C ASN A 53 4.67 -1.11 -16.25
N LYS A 54 5.32 -0.48 -17.22
CA LYS A 54 5.99 0.81 -16.99
C LYS A 54 4.93 1.87 -16.68
N ILE A 55 5.10 2.55 -15.54
CA ILE A 55 4.27 3.70 -15.17
C ILE A 55 5.00 4.96 -15.66
N SER A 56 4.27 5.86 -16.32
CA SER A 56 4.74 7.23 -16.54
C SER A 56 4.45 8.03 -15.27
N ILE A 57 5.47 8.70 -14.73
CA ILE A 57 5.41 9.52 -13.50
C ILE A 57 5.50 11.01 -13.83
N TYR A 58 4.97 11.39 -14.99
CA TYR A 58 5.00 12.76 -15.54
C TYR A 58 3.59 13.22 -15.89
#